data_AF-A0A7X9PL61-F1
#
_entry.id   AF-A0A7X9PL61-F1
#
_cell.length_a   1.000
_cell.length_b   1.000
_cell.length_c   1.000
_cell.angle_alpha   90.00
_cell.angle_beta   90.00
_cell.angle_gamma   90.00
#
_symmetry.space_group_name_H-M   'P 1'
#
loop_
_entity.id
_entity.type
_entity.pdbx_description
1 polymer ?
#
loop_
_entity_poly.entity_id
_entity_poly.type
_entity_poly.pdbx_seq_one_letter_code
_entity_poly.pdbx_strand_id
1 'polypeptide(L)'
;LYMWHVNRFVNANEKTTPDQKITVGDFHFHNGKWILINRKLTSMYDKDIDKKIEIGEAVELTEGKKILLSKEDGGRLIIVQLVKS
;
A
#
# COMPACT_ATOMS: atom_id res chain seq x y z
N LEU A 1 -2.89 5.60 3.22
CA LEU A 1 -1.63 5.43 2.43
C LEU A 1 -1.55 6.55 1.39
N TYR A 2 -0.37 7.13 1.17
CA TYR A 2 -0.14 8.24 0.24
C TYR A 2 1.09 7.97 -0.63
N MET A 3 1.30 8.74 -1.72
CA MET A 3 2.39 8.48 -2.67
C MET A 3 3.80 8.50 -2.06
N TRP A 4 4.06 9.32 -1.03
CA TRP A 4 5.33 9.31 -0.30
C TRP A 4 5.60 8.03 0.51
N HIS A 5 4.57 7.23 0.77
CA HIS A 5 4.72 5.88 1.33
C HIS A 5 5.02 4.85 0.24
N VAL A 6 4.61 5.10 -1.01
CA VAL A 6 4.67 4.16 -2.14
C VAL A 6 5.99 4.27 -2.89
N ASN A 7 6.46 5.49 -3.13
CA ASN A 7 7.66 5.76 -3.90
C ASN A 7 8.63 6.65 -3.12
N ARG A 8 9.91 6.24 -3.04
CA ARG A 8 10.97 6.95 -2.30
C ARG A 8 11.31 8.32 -2.88
N PHE A 9 11.00 8.57 -4.15
CA PHE A 9 11.26 9.85 -4.80
C PHE A 9 10.20 10.90 -4.46
N VAL A 10 9.10 10.50 -3.82
CA VAL A 10 8.05 11.41 -3.36
C VAL A 10 8.26 11.70 -1.88
N ASN A 11 8.54 12.96 -1.57
CA ASN A 11 8.71 13.43 -0.20
C ASN A 11 7.43 14.11 0.30
N ALA A 12 7.08 13.88 1.57
CA ALA A 12 6.00 14.60 2.25
C ALA A 12 6.53 15.96 2.74
N ASN A 13 6.41 17.00 1.92
CA ASN A 13 6.89 18.35 2.24
C ASN A 13 6.03 19.43 1.58
N GLU A 14 6.44 20.69 1.69
CA GLU A 14 5.69 21.84 1.15
C GLU A 14 5.51 21.80 -0.39
N LYS A 15 6.35 21.05 -1.11
CA LYS A 15 6.29 20.88 -2.57
C LYS A 15 5.37 19.74 -3.00
N THR A 16 4.71 19.03 -2.08
CA THR A 16 3.78 17.95 -2.40
C THR A 16 2.63 18.49 -3.23
N THR A 17 2.45 17.94 -4.43
CA THR A 17 1.38 18.36 -5.36
C THR A 17 -0.01 18.00 -4.81
N PRO A 18 -1.09 18.67 -5.26
CA PRO A 18 -2.44 18.31 -4.85
C PRO A 18 -2.76 16.81 -5.04
N ASP A 19 -2.30 16.21 -6.15
CA ASP A 19 -2.52 14.79 -6.43
C ASP A 19 -1.84 13.86 -5.44
N GLN A 20 -0.63 14.23 -4.98
CA GLN A 20 0.11 13.43 -4.00
C GLN A 20 -0.53 13.45 -2.61
N LYS A 21 -1.40 14.43 -2.33
CA LYS A 21 -2.17 14.53 -1.07
C LYS A 21 -3.45 13.68 -1.10
N ILE A 22 -3.76 13.02 -2.22
CA ILE A 22 -4.90 12.11 -2.30
C ILE A 22 -4.46 10.72 -1.81
N THR A 23 -5.32 10.06 -1.03
CA THR A 23 -5.05 8.70 -0.56
C THR A 23 -4.99 7.73 -1.75
N VAL A 24 -4.01 6.82 -1.69
CA VAL A 24 -3.79 5.78 -2.72
C VAL A 24 -4.04 4.38 -2.20
N GLY A 25 -4.27 4.24 -0.90
CA GLY A 25 -4.71 3.01 -0.25
C GLY A 25 -5.16 3.27 1.19
N ASP A 26 -6.02 2.42 1.73
CA ASP A 26 -6.58 2.58 3.08
C ASP A 26 -6.41 1.31 3.92
N PHE A 27 -6.05 1.49 5.18
CA PHE A 27 -5.96 0.41 6.16
C PHE A 27 -7.24 0.35 6.99
N HIS A 28 -8.01 -0.71 6.84
CA HIS A 28 -9.28 -0.89 7.55
C HIS A 28 -9.24 -2.18 8.37
N PHE A 29 -9.91 -2.17 9.52
CA PHE A 29 -10.21 -3.40 10.25
C PHE A 29 -11.64 -3.83 9.88
N HIS A 30 -11.77 -4.99 9.24
CA HIS A 30 -13.05 -5.50 8.74
C HIS A 30 -13.16 -7.01 8.99
N ASN A 31 -14.28 -7.46 9.55
CA ASN A 31 -14.55 -8.87 9.87
C ASN A 31 -13.41 -9.55 10.65
N GLY A 32 -12.86 -8.87 11.66
CA GLY A 32 -11.81 -9.41 12.52
C GLY A 32 -10.41 -9.42 11.88
N LYS A 33 -10.24 -8.80 10.71
CA LYS A 33 -9.01 -8.83 9.94
C LYS A 33 -8.59 -7.41 9.54
N TRP A 34 -7.30 -7.15 9.55
CA TRP A 34 -6.76 -5.95 8.91
C TRP A 34 -6.71 -6.16 7.40
N ILE A 35 -7.16 -5.18 6.64
CA ILE A 35 -7.11 -5.18 5.18
C ILE A 35 -6.48 -3.88 4.69
N LEU A 36 -5.76 -3.97 3.56
CA LEU A 36 -5.31 -2.82 2.79
C LEU A 36 -6.10 -2.77 1.48
N ILE A 37 -6.89 -1.71 1.30
CA ILE A 37 -7.67 -1.47 0.09
C ILE A 37 -6.83 -0.64 -0.87
N ASN A 38 -6.65 -1.12 -2.11
CA ASN A 38 -6.00 -0.36 -3.17
C ASN A 38 -6.97 0.69 -3.72
N ARG A 39 -6.63 1.99 -3.62
CA ARG A 39 -7.50 3.07 -4.15
C ARG A 39 -7.08 3.57 -5.51
N LYS A 40 -5.78 3.57 -5.83
CA LYS A 40 -5.26 4.22 -7.04
C LYS A 40 -4.00 3.58 -7.63
N LEU A 41 -3.40 2.58 -6.98
CA LEU A 41 -2.11 2.03 -7.39
C LEU A 41 -2.30 1.04 -8.54
N THR A 42 -1.74 1.34 -9.70
CA THR A 42 -1.88 0.52 -10.92
C THR A 42 -1.01 -0.73 -10.92
N SER A 43 0.00 -0.79 -10.06
CA SER A 43 1.01 -1.86 -10.02
C SER A 43 1.20 -2.49 -8.64
N MET A 44 0.17 -2.40 -7.78
CA MET A 44 0.18 -3.04 -6.47
C MET A 44 0.09 -4.57 -6.59
N TYR A 45 0.84 -5.28 -5.74
CA TYR A 45 1.04 -6.72 -5.88
C TYR A 45 1.21 -7.40 -4.52
N ASP A 46 0.50 -8.50 -4.27
CA ASP A 46 0.81 -9.43 -3.21
C ASP A 46 1.96 -10.33 -3.68
N LYS A 47 3.10 -10.27 -2.99
CA LYS A 47 4.31 -11.02 -3.35
C LYS A 47 4.34 -12.44 -2.79
N ASP A 48 3.47 -12.78 -1.85
CA ASP A 48 3.42 -14.11 -1.28
C ASP A 48 2.74 -15.09 -2.24
N ILE A 49 1.66 -14.63 -2.89
CA ILE A 49 0.87 -15.43 -3.85
C ILE A 49 1.05 -14.98 -5.31
N ASP A 50 1.98 -14.06 -5.54
CA ASP A 50 2.27 -13.45 -6.84
C ASP A 50 1.00 -12.96 -7.58
N LYS A 51 0.11 -12.28 -6.86
CA LYS A 51 -1.16 -11.77 -7.37
C LYS A 51 -1.15 -10.24 -7.47
N LYS A 52 -1.59 -9.71 -8.60
CA LYS A 52 -1.90 -8.27 -8.75
C LYS A 52 -3.13 -7.90 -7.92
N ILE A 53 -3.04 -6.79 -7.19
CA ILE A 53 -4.17 -6.23 -6.43
C ILE A 53 -4.72 -5.07 -7.25
N GLU A 54 -5.87 -5.26 -7.88
CA GLU A 54 -6.47 -4.25 -8.75
C GLU A 54 -7.03 -3.06 -7.95
N ILE A 55 -7.28 -1.95 -8.63
CA ILE A 55 -7.88 -0.77 -8.00
C ILE A 55 -9.29 -1.12 -7.50
N GLY A 56 -9.56 -0.85 -6.23
CA GLY A 56 -10.79 -1.20 -5.53
C GLY A 56 -10.71 -2.54 -4.79
N GLU A 57 -9.74 -3.39 -5.08
CA GLU A 57 -9.54 -4.65 -4.36
C GLU A 57 -8.87 -4.42 -3.00
N ALA A 58 -9.11 -5.37 -2.09
CA ALA A 58 -8.48 -5.42 -0.79
C ALA A 58 -7.59 -6.65 -0.66
N VAL A 59 -6.48 -6.49 0.07
CA VAL A 59 -5.62 -7.58 0.50
C VAL A 59 -5.67 -7.68 2.03
N GLU A 60 -5.83 -8.90 2.54
CA GLU A 60 -5.75 -9.18 3.98
C GLU A 60 -4.32 -9.02 4.48
N LEU A 61 -4.13 -8.36 5.60
CA LEU A 61 -2.83 -8.13 6.24
C LEU A 61 -2.59 -9.19 7.30
N THR A 62 -1.77 -10.18 6.94
CA THR A 62 -1.30 -11.25 7.83
C THR A 62 0.15 -11.00 8.25
N GLU A 63 0.58 -11.63 9.34
CA GLU A 63 1.97 -11.54 9.80
C GLU A 63 2.96 -11.91 8.70
N GLY A 64 4.02 -11.11 8.53
CA GLY A 64 5.07 -11.32 7.54
C GLY A 64 4.68 -11.07 6.08
N LYS A 65 3.43 -10.69 5.80
CA LYS A 65 2.93 -10.52 4.43
C LYS A 65 3.73 -9.47 3.66
N LYS A 66 4.09 -9.80 2.42
CA LYS A 66 4.86 -8.92 1.53
C LYS A 66 3.97 -8.31 0.46
N ILE A 67 3.89 -6.99 0.43
CA ILE A 67 3.08 -6.26 -0.56
C ILE A 67 3.96 -5.25 -1.29
N LEU A 68 4.07 -5.39 -2.60
CA LEU A 68 4.72 -4.42 -3.46
C LEU A 68 3.74 -3.30 -3.79
N LEU A 69 4.06 -2.06 -3.45
CA LEU A 69 3.16 -0.92 -3.65
C LEU A 69 3.27 -0.32 -5.06
N SER A 70 4.44 -0.43 -5.69
CA SER A 70 4.66 -0.04 -7.09
C SER A 70 5.78 -0.85 -7.72
N LYS A 71 5.63 -1.18 -9.01
CA LYS A 71 6.69 -1.78 -9.85
C LYS A 71 7.59 -0.74 -10.51
N GLU A 72 7.26 0.55 -10.41
CA GLU A 72 8.06 1.64 -10.95
C GLU A 72 9.36 1.83 -10.17
N ASP A 73 10.32 2.53 -10.77
CA ASP A 73 11.55 2.89 -10.08
C ASP A 73 11.26 3.71 -8.82
N GLY A 74 11.99 3.41 -7.76
CA GLY A 74 11.76 3.96 -6.43
C GLY A 74 10.56 3.38 -5.67
N GLY A 75 9.80 2.46 -6.27
CA GLY A 75 8.72 1.71 -5.62
C GLY A 75 9.17 0.98 -4.36
N ARG A 76 8.24 0.80 -3.42
CA ARG A 76 8.52 0.16 -2.12
C ARG A 76 7.80 -1.17 -1.96
N LEU A 77 8.52 -2.13 -1.38
CA LEU A 77 7.98 -3.36 -0.83
C LEU A 77 7.76 -3.15 0.67
N ILE A 78 6.56 -3.45 1.15
CA ILE A 78 6.25 -3.44 2.58
C ILE A 78 6.15 -4.86 3.11
N ILE A 79 6.53 -5.03 4.39
CA ILE A 79 6.38 -6.28 5.13
C ILE A 79 5.47 -5.97 6.32
N VAL A 80 4.40 -6.74 6.46
CA VAL A 80 3.41 -6.57 7.53
C VAL A 80 3.93 -7.20 8.81
N GLN A 81 3.86 -6.45 9.92
CA GLN A 81 4.06 -6.96 11.27
C GLN A 81 2.83 -6.58 12.10
N LEU A 82 2.14 -7.58 12.63
CA LEU A 82 1.00 -7.42 13.52
C LEU A 82 1.51 -7.41 14.96
N VAL A 83 1.35 -6.27 15.64
CA VAL A 83 1.73 -6.12 17.04
C VAL A 83 0.51 -6.38 17.92
N LYS A 84 0.65 -7.31 18.87
CA LYS A 84 -0.33 -7.50 19.95
C LYS A 84 0.06 -6.57 21.10
N SER A 85 -0.89 -5.76 21.55
CA SER A 85 -0.79 -4.93 22.76
C SER A 85 -1.06 -5.75 24.00
#